data_AF-A0A7S2R8W8-F1
#
_entry.id   AF-A0A7S2R8W8-F1
#
_cell.length_a   1.000
_cell.length_b   1.000
_cell.length_c   1.000
_cell.angle_alpha   90.00
_cell.angle_beta   90.00
_cell.angle_gamma   90.00
#
_symmetry.space_group_name_H-M   'P 1'
#
loop_
_entity.id
_entity.type
_entity.pdbx_description
1 polymer ?
#
loop_
_entity_poly.entity_id
_entity_poly.type
_entity_poly.pdbx_seq_one_letter_code
_entity_poly.pdbx_strand_id
1 'polypeptide(L)'
;MARRPRGGDGAVKRSSASAASSSVQPDKPVRIKITSVGPQASGKSCLIKRFCESRFVSKYISTIGVDYGVKPHTVEGQQVRVNFWDLSGHPDFFEVRNEFYKDTQGLVLVYDASDANSFEDVAAYLQEARKFGVKSVPGVLCANKVLVHFFG
;
A
#
# COMPACT_ATOMS: atom_id res chain seq x y z
N MET A 1 41.78 -67.91 -46.14
CA MET A 1 42.27 -66.56 -45.79
C MET A 1 41.10 -65.60 -45.88
N ALA A 2 40.44 -65.28 -44.76
CA ALA A 2 39.43 -64.21 -44.70
C ALA A 2 39.34 -63.70 -43.25
N ARG A 3 39.81 -62.47 -43.02
CA ARG A 3 39.65 -61.71 -41.77
C ARG A 3 38.44 -60.78 -41.91
N ARG A 4 37.60 -60.70 -40.88
CA ARG A 4 36.61 -59.61 -40.67
C ARG A 4 37.33 -58.33 -40.18
N PRO A 5 36.75 -57.13 -40.33
CA PRO A 5 35.94 -56.52 -39.25
C PRO A 5 34.71 -55.72 -39.75
N ARG A 6 33.53 -55.85 -39.13
CA ARG A 6 32.89 -54.93 -38.15
C ARG A 6 32.86 -53.43 -38.53
N GLY A 7 31.67 -52.95 -38.88
CA GLY A 7 31.13 -51.60 -38.69
C GLY A 7 29.60 -51.72 -38.76
N GLY A 8 28.75 -51.19 -37.90
CA GLY A 8 28.92 -50.09 -36.95
C GLY A 8 28.03 -48.92 -37.37
N ASP A 9 26.71 -49.13 -37.49
CA ASP A 9 25.74 -48.08 -37.85
C ASP A 9 25.60 -47.07 -36.71
N GLY A 10 26.39 -46.00 -36.79
CA GLY A 10 26.26 -44.81 -35.96
C GLY A 10 25.16 -43.90 -36.50
N ALA A 11 24.00 -43.92 -35.86
CA ALA A 11 22.95 -42.93 -36.10
C ALA A 11 23.45 -41.53 -35.69
N VAL A 12 23.64 -40.65 -36.68
CA VAL A 12 23.95 -39.23 -36.47
C VAL A 12 22.69 -38.52 -35.97
N LYS A 13 22.57 -38.32 -34.65
CA LYS A 13 21.60 -37.38 -34.06
C LYS A 13 22.06 -35.96 -34.34
N ARG A 14 21.42 -35.28 -35.29
CA ARG A 14 21.49 -33.81 -35.40
C ARG A 14 20.79 -33.21 -34.18
N SER A 15 21.57 -32.72 -33.21
CA SER A 15 21.04 -31.90 -32.12
C SER A 15 20.72 -30.51 -32.66
N SER A 16 19.44 -30.26 -32.95
CA SER A 16 18.92 -28.91 -33.06
C SER A 16 18.98 -28.26 -31.66
N ALA A 17 19.97 -27.41 -31.44
CA ALA A 17 20.01 -26.55 -30.27
C ALA A 17 18.84 -25.56 -30.38
N SER A 18 17.78 -25.81 -29.61
CA SER A 18 16.71 -24.85 -29.36
C SER A 18 17.30 -23.70 -28.56
N ALA A 19 17.38 -22.51 -29.18
CA ALA A 19 17.66 -21.28 -28.47
C ALA A 19 16.47 -21.00 -27.54
N ALA A 20 16.64 -21.26 -26.25
CA ALA A 20 15.67 -20.85 -25.24
C ALA A 20 15.64 -19.31 -25.20
N SER A 21 14.62 -18.70 -25.80
CA SER A 21 14.27 -17.31 -25.51
C SER A 21 13.81 -17.27 -24.05
N SER A 22 14.66 -16.77 -23.16
CA SER A 22 14.23 -16.44 -21.81
C SER A 22 13.16 -15.36 -21.91
N SER A 23 11.90 -15.74 -21.68
CA SER A 23 10.83 -14.78 -21.49
C SER A 23 11.17 -13.98 -20.25
N VAL A 24 11.61 -12.74 -20.43
CA VAL A 24 11.77 -11.79 -19.32
C VAL A 24 10.38 -11.56 -18.75
N GLN A 25 10.07 -12.27 -17.66
CA GLN A 25 8.86 -12.01 -16.90
C GLN A 25 8.99 -10.59 -16.34
N PRO A 26 8.01 -9.71 -16.55
CA PRO A 26 8.07 -8.38 -15.96
C PRO A 26 8.18 -8.52 -14.44
N ASP A 27 9.10 -7.76 -13.84
CA ASP A 27 9.30 -7.79 -12.39
C ASP A 27 7.98 -7.56 -11.65
N LYS A 28 7.71 -8.40 -10.65
CA LYS A 28 6.49 -8.31 -9.86
C LYS A 28 6.41 -6.94 -9.18
N PRO A 29 5.27 -6.24 -9.22
CA PRO A 29 5.16 -4.92 -8.61
C PRO A 29 5.38 -5.01 -7.10
N VAL A 30 6.27 -4.15 -6.59
CA VAL A 30 6.50 -3.97 -5.16
C VAL A 30 5.24 -3.40 -4.53
N ARG A 31 4.84 -3.92 -3.36
CA ARG A 31 3.65 -3.45 -2.64
C ARG A 31 4.08 -2.79 -1.34
N ILE A 32 3.60 -1.57 -1.14
CA ILE A 32 3.85 -0.81 0.09
C ILE A 32 2.53 -0.65 0.83
N LYS A 33 2.51 -0.93 2.13
CA LYS A 33 1.36 -0.72 3.00
C LYS A 33 1.48 0.63 3.73
N ILE A 34 0.52 1.52 3.48
CA ILE A 34 0.34 2.77 4.22
C ILE A 34 -0.96 2.69 5.00
N THR A 35 -0.93 3.08 6.27
CA THR A 35 -2.11 3.07 7.14
C THR A 35 -2.44 4.50 7.55
N SER A 36 -3.71 4.92 7.40
CA SER A 36 -4.16 6.24 7.86
C SER A 36 -4.94 6.15 9.16
N VAL A 37 -4.63 7.02 10.11
CA VAL A 37 -5.24 7.07 11.44
C VAL A 37 -5.51 8.50 11.89
N GLY A 38 -6.39 8.64 12.86
CA GLY A 38 -6.82 9.92 13.42
C GLY A 38 -8.33 9.96 13.65
N PRO A 39 -8.82 11.03 14.31
CA PRO A 39 -10.20 11.15 14.77
C PRO A 39 -11.23 10.96 13.68
N GLN A 40 -12.45 10.60 14.07
CA GLN A 40 -13.59 10.58 13.15
C GLN A 40 -13.75 11.97 12.48
N ALA A 41 -14.20 11.99 11.23
CA ALA A 41 -14.41 13.22 10.45
C ALA A 41 -13.17 14.10 10.18
N SER A 42 -11.95 13.70 10.57
CA SER A 42 -10.71 14.41 10.23
C SER A 42 -10.39 14.43 8.72
N GLY A 43 -11.05 13.57 7.94
CA GLY A 43 -10.99 13.56 6.47
C GLY A 43 -9.98 12.59 5.85
N LYS A 44 -9.51 11.58 6.60
CA LYS A 44 -8.67 10.46 6.11
C LYS A 44 -9.14 9.87 4.79
N SER A 45 -10.40 9.43 4.74
CA SER A 45 -11.01 8.80 3.57
C SER A 45 -11.06 9.75 2.37
N CYS A 46 -11.37 11.03 2.61
CA CYS A 46 -11.40 12.04 1.56
C CYS A 46 -10.01 12.29 0.99
N LEU A 47 -8.99 12.33 1.84
CA LEU A 47 -7.59 12.49 1.43
C LEU A 47 -7.13 11.31 0.57
N ILE A 48 -7.39 10.08 1.01
CA ILE A 48 -7.04 8.85 0.27
C ILE A 48 -7.79 8.78 -1.05
N LYS A 49 -9.12 8.98 -1.06
CA LYS A 49 -9.92 8.96 -2.29
C LYS A 49 -9.47 10.03 -3.28
N ARG A 50 -9.14 11.23 -2.78
CA ARG A 50 -8.59 12.29 -3.64
C ARG A 50 -7.27 11.90 -4.27
N PHE A 51 -6.37 11.29 -3.52
CA PHE A 51 -5.08 10.83 -4.03
C PHE A 51 -5.22 9.67 -5.03
N CYS A 52 -6.05 8.68 -4.69
CA CYS A 52 -6.24 7.48 -5.51
C CYS A 52 -7.02 7.78 -6.80
N GLU A 53 -8.15 8.48 -6.69
CA GLU A 53 -9.17 8.60 -7.75
C GLU A 53 -9.18 9.97 -8.43
N SER A 54 -8.40 10.95 -7.95
CA SER A 54 -8.44 12.34 -8.43
C SER A 54 -9.84 12.98 -8.34
N ARG A 55 -10.69 12.51 -7.42
CA ARG A 55 -12.06 12.99 -7.18
C ARG A 55 -12.23 13.39 -5.72
N PHE A 56 -13.11 14.36 -5.47
CA PHE A 56 -13.50 14.76 -4.12
C PHE A 56 -14.99 14.48 -3.94
N VAL A 57 -15.34 13.84 -2.83
CA VAL A 57 -16.73 13.58 -2.45
C VAL A 57 -17.00 14.46 -1.23
N SER A 58 -17.89 15.44 -1.38
CA SER A 58 -18.23 16.40 -0.31
C SER A 58 -19.12 15.81 0.77
N LYS A 59 -19.87 14.74 0.45
CA LYS A 59 -20.74 14.06 1.41
C LYS A 59 -19.89 13.27 2.40
N TYR A 60 -20.04 13.60 3.69
CA TYR A 60 -19.46 12.78 4.75
C TYR A 60 -20.12 11.40 4.78
N ILE A 61 -19.30 10.37 4.65
CA ILE A 61 -19.68 8.96 4.83
C ILE A 61 -18.64 8.39 5.79
N SER A 62 -19.08 8.01 7.00
CA SER A 62 -18.18 7.42 7.98
C SER A 62 -17.65 6.08 7.46
N THR A 63 -16.34 5.87 7.56
CA THR A 63 -15.75 4.55 7.33
C THR A 63 -16.25 3.59 8.40
N ILE A 64 -16.82 2.47 7.97
CA ILE A 64 -17.26 1.38 8.84
C ILE A 64 -16.10 0.40 8.92
N GLY A 65 -15.40 0.36 10.05
CA GLY A 65 -14.20 -0.48 10.21
C GLY A 65 -13.02 -0.01 9.37
N VAL A 66 -12.94 -0.50 8.13
CA VAL A 66 -11.79 -0.31 7.23
C VAL A 66 -12.23 -0.13 5.77
N ASP A 67 -11.59 0.81 5.06
CA ASP A 67 -11.69 0.98 3.60
C ASP A 67 -10.30 0.85 2.97
N TYR A 68 -10.24 0.60 1.66
CA TYR A 68 -9.00 0.24 0.96
C TYR A 68 -8.81 1.05 -0.32
N GLY A 69 -7.66 1.72 -0.42
CA GLY A 69 -7.26 2.48 -1.61
C GLY A 69 -5.97 1.94 -2.24
N VAL A 70 -5.85 2.00 -3.56
CA VAL A 70 -4.60 1.62 -4.25
C VAL A 70 -4.22 2.66 -5.28
N LYS A 71 -2.95 3.06 -5.26
CA LYS A 71 -2.36 3.90 -6.31
C LYS A 71 -1.10 3.24 -6.87
N PRO A 72 -1.08 2.84 -8.16
CA PRO A 72 0.14 2.41 -8.83
C PRO A 72 1.02 3.64 -9.15
N HIS A 73 2.33 3.45 -9.01
CA HIS A 73 3.38 4.41 -9.35
C HIS A 73 4.55 3.67 -10.00
N THR A 74 5.35 4.37 -10.80
CA THR A 74 6.65 3.91 -11.25
C THR A 74 7.71 4.75 -10.56
N VAL A 75 8.61 4.11 -9.80
CA VAL A 75 9.73 4.76 -9.10
C VAL A 75 11.01 4.13 -9.61
N GLU A 76 11.89 4.92 -10.23
CA GLU A 76 13.18 4.44 -10.76
C GLU A 76 13.04 3.22 -11.71
N GLY A 77 11.97 3.19 -12.51
CA GLY A 77 11.65 2.07 -13.41
C GLY A 77 10.97 0.87 -12.76
N GLN A 78 10.91 0.80 -11.42
CA GLN A 78 10.20 -0.23 -10.68
C GLN A 78 8.72 0.11 -10.52
N GLN A 79 7.85 -0.85 -10.84
CA GLN A 79 6.41 -0.76 -10.55
C GLN A 79 6.17 -0.90 -9.04
N VAL A 80 5.54 0.10 -8.44
CA VAL A 80 5.18 0.17 -7.03
C VAL A 80 3.67 0.36 -6.89
N ARG A 81 3.02 -0.45 -6.05
CA ARG A 81 1.61 -0.27 -5.68
C ARG A 81 1.55 0.16 -4.23
N VAL A 82 1.12 1.40 -4.01
CA VAL A 82 0.86 1.93 -2.67
C VAL A 82 -0.55 1.52 -2.28
N ASN A 83 -0.67 0.81 -1.17
CA ASN A 83 -1.91 0.26 -0.65
C ASN A 83 -2.25 1.01 0.64
N PHE A 84 -3.34 1.75 0.62
CA PHE A 84 -3.83 2.54 1.73
C PHE A 84 -4.87 1.74 2.50
N TRP A 85 -4.66 1.65 3.82
CA TRP A 85 -5.64 1.17 4.78
C TRP A 85 -6.27 2.37 5.47
N ASP A 86 -7.49 2.72 5.06
CA ASP A 86 -8.28 3.79 5.68
C ASP A 86 -9.01 3.23 6.90
N LEU A 87 -8.52 3.55 8.10
CA LEU A 87 -9.09 3.06 9.35
C LEU A 87 -10.15 4.03 9.88
N SER A 88 -11.25 3.50 10.42
CA SER A 88 -12.28 4.32 11.05
C SER A 88 -11.78 4.99 12.32
N GLY A 89 -11.99 6.30 12.43
CA GLY A 89 -11.65 7.08 13.64
C GLY A 89 -12.72 7.02 14.73
N HIS A 90 -13.77 6.22 14.59
CA HIS A 90 -14.78 6.09 15.65
C HIS A 90 -14.29 5.10 16.72
N PRO A 91 -14.45 5.38 18.03
CA PRO A 91 -14.00 4.51 19.11
C PRO A 91 -14.50 3.06 19.02
N ASP A 92 -15.75 2.85 18.62
CA ASP A 92 -16.35 1.51 18.44
C ASP A 92 -15.60 0.58 17.48
N PHE A 93 -14.78 1.12 16.58
CA PHE A 93 -13.95 0.33 15.68
C PHE A 93 -12.54 0.05 16.20
N PHE A 94 -12.25 0.35 17.47
CA PHE A 94 -10.94 0.10 18.09
C PHE A 94 -10.43 -1.33 17.83
N GLU A 95 -11.20 -2.34 18.18
CA GLU A 95 -10.80 -3.74 17.97
C GLU A 95 -10.59 -4.07 16.48
N VAL A 96 -11.41 -3.49 15.60
CA VAL A 96 -11.25 -3.65 14.16
C VAL A 96 -9.94 -3.02 13.68
N ARG A 97 -9.60 -1.80 14.14
CA ARG A 97 -8.35 -1.12 13.77
C ARG A 97 -7.11 -1.91 14.16
N ASN A 98 -7.14 -2.54 15.34
CA ASN A 98 -6.00 -3.25 15.91
C ASN A 98 -5.46 -4.33 14.97
N GLU A 99 -6.34 -5.02 14.25
CA GLU A 99 -6.00 -6.07 13.29
C GLU A 99 -5.25 -5.54 12.04
N PHE A 100 -5.34 -4.24 11.74
CA PHE A 100 -4.79 -3.66 10.51
C PHE A 100 -3.47 -2.91 10.72
N TYR A 101 -2.95 -2.80 11.94
CA TYR A 101 -1.68 -2.10 12.19
C TYR A 101 -0.45 -2.89 11.77
N LYS A 102 -0.49 -4.22 11.88
CA LYS A 102 0.65 -5.09 11.55
C LYS A 102 1.13 -4.87 10.11
N ASP A 103 2.44 -4.93 9.90
CA ASP A 103 3.11 -4.79 8.59
C ASP A 103 2.90 -3.42 7.91
N THR A 104 2.43 -2.41 8.65
CA THR A 104 2.43 -1.01 8.17
C THR A 104 3.86 -0.56 7.88
N GLN A 105 4.09 0.01 6.70
CA GLN A 105 5.40 0.51 6.24
C GLN A 105 5.45 2.05 6.19
N GLY A 106 4.30 2.72 6.33
CA GLY A 106 4.19 4.17 6.47
C GLY A 106 2.88 4.56 7.14
N LEU A 107 2.90 5.65 7.90
CA LEU A 107 1.74 6.13 8.65
C LEU A 107 1.29 7.51 8.17
N VAL A 108 -0.01 7.70 8.02
CA VAL A 108 -0.62 9.02 7.74
C VAL A 108 -1.51 9.37 8.93
N LEU A 109 -1.07 10.31 9.75
CA LEU A 109 -1.86 10.86 10.86
C LEU A 109 -2.63 12.07 10.35
N VAL A 110 -3.95 12.10 10.55
CA VAL A 110 -4.81 13.18 10.02
C VAL A 110 -5.66 13.78 11.12
N TYR A 111 -5.60 15.10 11.26
CA TYR A 111 -6.49 15.89 12.10
C TYR A 111 -7.16 17.01 11.28
N ASP A 112 -8.21 17.59 11.83
CA ASP A 112 -8.92 18.73 11.26
C ASP A 112 -8.35 20.04 11.84
N ALA A 113 -7.79 20.90 11.00
CA ALA A 113 -7.20 22.17 11.45
C ALA A 113 -8.24 23.13 12.08
N SER A 114 -9.53 22.92 11.82
CA SER A 114 -10.63 23.68 12.44
C SER A 114 -11.10 23.12 13.78
N ASP A 115 -10.57 21.96 14.22
CA ASP A 115 -10.90 21.30 15.49
C ASP A 115 -9.64 20.97 16.28
N ALA A 116 -9.34 21.78 17.30
CA ALA A 116 -8.16 21.61 18.15
C ALA A 116 -8.15 20.27 18.90
N ASN A 117 -9.31 19.75 19.31
CA ASN A 117 -9.39 18.45 20.00
C ASN A 117 -8.91 17.33 19.07
N SER A 118 -9.22 17.44 17.78
CA SER A 118 -8.78 16.46 16.79
C SER A 118 -7.26 16.38 16.65
N PHE A 119 -6.54 17.48 16.93
CA PHE A 119 -5.08 17.51 16.98
C PHE A 119 -4.54 16.85 18.26
N GLU A 120 -5.14 17.16 19.41
CA GLU A 120 -4.76 16.57 20.70
C GLU A 120 -4.89 15.05 20.69
N ASP A 121 -5.96 14.53 20.06
CA ASP A 121 -6.23 13.10 19.92
C ASP A 121 -5.18 12.34 19.08
N VAL A 122 -4.44 13.02 18.19
CA VAL A 122 -3.46 12.36 17.29
C VAL A 122 -2.42 11.57 18.07
N ALA A 123 -2.01 12.07 19.23
CA ALA A 123 -1.03 11.39 20.08
C ALA A 123 -1.54 10.02 20.55
N ALA A 124 -2.83 9.91 20.90
CA ALA A 124 -3.45 8.65 21.28
C ALA A 124 -3.49 7.66 20.12
N TYR A 125 -3.85 8.11 18.90
CA TYR A 125 -3.82 7.26 17.71
C TYR A 125 -2.41 6.76 17.35
N LEU A 126 -1.39 7.59 17.52
CA LEU A 126 -0.01 7.17 17.31
C LEU A 126 0.43 6.11 18.33
N GLN A 127 0.03 6.28 19.60
CA GLN A 127 0.30 5.29 20.65
C GLN A 127 -0.44 3.97 20.40
N GLU A 128 -1.70 4.04 20.00
CA GLU A 128 -2.50 2.88 19.58
C GLU A 128 -1.80 2.12 18.45
N ALA A 129 -1.44 2.81 17.37
CA ALA A 129 -0.76 2.21 16.23
C ALA A 129 0.55 1.49 16.63
N ARG A 130 1.36 2.12 17.49
CA ARG A 130 2.60 1.53 18.01
C ARG A 130 2.34 0.30 18.88
N LYS A 131 1.32 0.36 19.74
CA LYS A 131 0.93 -0.74 20.63
C LYS A 131 0.55 -1.99 19.83
N PHE A 132 -0.11 -1.82 18.68
CA PHE A 132 -0.64 -2.92 17.87
C PHE A 132 0.22 -3.28 16.64
N GLY A 133 1.48 -2.85 16.61
CA GLY A 133 2.49 -3.44 15.71
C GLY A 133 3.06 -2.51 14.66
N VAL A 134 2.71 -1.22 14.65
CA VAL A 134 3.45 -0.22 13.86
C VAL A 134 4.82 0.02 14.50
N LYS A 135 5.88 -0.39 13.79
CA LYS A 135 7.28 -0.18 14.20
C LYS A 135 7.73 1.25 13.88
N SER A 136 9.03 1.54 14.04
CA SER A 136 9.63 2.80 13.60
C SER A 136 9.57 2.91 12.07
N VAL A 137 8.47 3.45 11.55
CA VAL A 137 8.22 3.68 10.12
C VAL A 137 8.11 5.17 9.83
N PRO A 138 8.36 5.60 8.59
CA PRO A 138 8.07 6.97 8.18
C PRO A 138 6.61 7.34 8.44
N GLY A 139 6.40 8.52 9.02
CA GLY A 139 5.08 9.05 9.33
C GLY A 139 4.93 10.47 8.82
N VAL A 140 3.73 10.81 8.33
CA VAL A 140 3.35 12.19 8.00
C VAL A 140 2.18 12.61 8.87
N LEU A 141 2.22 13.83 9.38
CA LEU A 141 1.12 14.49 10.06
C LEU A 141 0.45 15.47 9.09
N CYS A 142 -0.84 15.31 8.86
CA CYS A 142 -1.64 16.11 7.94
C CYS A 142 -2.64 16.97 8.71
N ALA A 143 -2.44 18.29 8.66
CA ALA A 143 -3.43 19.29 9.06
C ALA A 143 -4.44 19.47 7.92
N ASN A 144 -5.63 18.89 8.05
CA ASN A 144 -6.64 18.90 6.99
C ASN A 144 -7.61 20.08 7.12
N LYS A 145 -8.38 20.37 6.07
CA LYS A 145 -9.43 21.42 6.03
C LYS A 145 -8.95 22.85 6.31
N VAL A 146 -7.70 23.17 5.98
CA VAL A 146 -7.11 24.52 6.17
C VAL A 146 -7.86 25.64 5.44
N LEU A 147 -8.59 25.33 4.37
CA LEU A 147 -9.36 26.31 3.59
C LEU A 147 -10.55 26.92 4.36
N VAL A 148 -10.99 26.34 5.48
CA VAL A 148 -12.13 26.83 6.25
C VAL A 148 -11.81 28.17 6.95
N HIS A 149 -10.53 28.53 7.09
CA HIS A 149 -10.11 29.77 7.79
C HIS A 149 -9.99 31.03 6.90
N PHE A 150 -10.19 30.94 5.58
CA PHE A 150 -9.97 32.07 4.66
C PHE A 150 -11.23 32.87 4.27
N PHE A 151 -12.40 32.54 4.83
CA PHE A 151 -13.66 33.26 4.60
C PHE A 151 -14.39 33.59 5.92
N GLY A 152 -13.66 34.17 6.87
CA GLY A 152 -14.21 34.74 8.12
C GLY A 152 -13.98 36.23 8.21
#